data_AF-A0A357FXC0-F1
#
_entry.id   AF-A0A357FXC0-F1
#
_cell.length_a   1.000
_cell.length_b   1.000
_cell.length_c   1.000
_cell.angle_alpha   90.00
_cell.angle_beta   90.00
_cell.angle_gamma   90.00
#
_symmetry.space_group_name_H-M   'P 1'
#
loop_
_entity.id
_entity.type
_entity.pdbx_description
1 polymer ?
#
loop_
_entity_poly.entity_id
_entity_poly.type
_entity_poly.pdbx_seq_one_letter_code
_entity_poly.pdbx_strand_id
1 'polypeptide(L)' 'EDIRKGDLFIASEGEDLKKAMRKGAVAAVVSHVPDDLKCDMPLLKVASPYDALRDLARAARFRSHATVLAVQG' A
#
# COMPACT_ATOMS: atom_id res chain seq x y z
N GLU A 1 10.25 -1.84 -7.27
CA GLU A 1 10.92 -0.73 -7.98
C GLU A 1 10.01 0.06 -8.92
N ASP A 2 8.89 -0.52 -9.40
CA ASP A 2 7.89 0.17 -10.22
C ASP A 2 6.80 0.82 -9.37
N ILE A 3 6.95 2.11 -9.07
CA ILE A 3 5.85 2.98 -8.61
C ILE A 3 5.52 3.90 -9.76
N ARG A 4 4.25 4.00 -10.12
CA ARG A 4 3.72 4.80 -11.22
C ARG A 4 2.71 5.83 -10.69
N LYS A 5 2.42 6.81 -11.53
CA LYS A 5 1.39 7.81 -11.24
C LYS A 5 0.04 7.15 -11.00
N GLY A 6 -0.53 7.35 -9.82
CA GLY A 6 -1.83 6.78 -9.43
C GLY A 6 -1.73 5.58 -8.49
N ASP A 7 -0.52 5.09 -8.19
CA ASP A 7 -0.36 3.93 -7.33
C ASP A 7 -0.58 4.27 -5.84
N LEU A 8 -1.19 3.32 -5.13
CA LEU A 8 -1.20 3.30 -3.67
C LEU A 8 0.08 2.61 -3.18
N PHE A 9 0.89 3.32 -2.41
CA PHE A 9 2.11 2.76 -1.83
C PHE A 9 1.81 2.04 -0.51
N ILE A 10 2.34 0.82 -0.33
CA ILE A 10 2.25 0.09 0.95
C ILE A 10 3.63 0.10 1.57
N ALA A 11 3.81 0.90 2.62
CA ALA A 11 5.13 1.05 3.23
C ALA A 11 5.42 -0.10 4.21
N SER A 12 6.55 -0.76 4.05
CA SER A 12 7.15 -1.53 5.13
C SER A 12 7.93 -0.62 6.10
N GLU A 13 8.27 -1.15 7.27
CA GLU A 13 9.10 -0.41 8.22
C GLU A 13 10.43 0.01 7.57
N GLY A 14 10.80 1.28 7.72
CA GLY A 14 12.03 1.85 7.16
C GLY A 14 12.00 2.24 5.68
N GLU A 15 10.87 2.11 4.97
CA GLU A 15 10.80 2.55 3.57
C GLU A 15 10.70 4.07 3.40
N ASP A 16 11.36 4.57 2.34
CA ASP A 16 11.41 5.99 2.00
C ASP A 16 10.12 6.46 1.29
N LEU A 17 9.19 6.99 2.09
CA LEU A 17 7.95 7.60 1.63
C LEU A 17 8.17 8.76 0.64
N LYS A 18 9.24 9.56 0.81
CA LYS A 18 9.54 10.69 -0.08
C LYS A 18 9.91 10.19 -1.47
N LYS A 19 10.64 9.06 -1.56
CA LYS A 19 10.95 8.40 -2.84
C LYS A 19 9.68 7.85 -3.51
N ALA A 20 8.75 7.28 -2.76
CA ALA A 20 7.48 6.79 -3.30
C ALA A 20 6.62 7.91 -3.90
N MET A 21 6.49 9.03 -3.17
CA MET A 21 5.79 10.23 -3.66
C MET A 21 6.40 10.78 -4.96
N ARG A 22 7.73 10.92 -5.01
CA ARG A 22 8.45 11.41 -6.20
C ARG A 22 8.21 10.55 -7.44
N LYS A 23 7.97 9.25 -7.26
CA LYS A 23 7.65 8.33 -8.36
C LYS A 23 6.19 8.39 -8.81
N GLY A 24 5.31 9.07 -8.06
CA GLY A 24 3.92 9.30 -8.44
C GLY A 24 2.89 8.52 -7.62
N ALA A 25 3.28 7.95 -6.47
CA ALA A 25 2.30 7.43 -5.53
C ALA A 25 1.33 8.54 -5.12
N VAL A 26 0.04 8.22 -5.03
CA VAL A 26 -1.03 9.17 -4.69
C VAL A 26 -1.51 9.06 -3.24
N ALA A 27 -1.14 7.97 -2.57
CA ALA A 27 -1.36 7.75 -1.14
C ALA A 27 -0.35 6.72 -0.61
N ALA A 28 -0.17 6.66 0.70
CA ALA A 28 0.60 5.59 1.34
C ALA A 28 -0.12 4.97 2.54
N VAL A 29 -0.03 3.65 2.68
CA VAL A 29 -0.46 2.90 3.87
C VAL A 29 0.75 2.68 4.77
N VAL A 30 0.67 3.11 6.04
CA VAL A 30 1.81 3.15 6.97
C VAL A 30 1.42 2.68 8.36
N SER A 31 2.35 2.06 9.11
CA SER A 31 2.18 1.78 10.54
C SER A 31 2.53 2.99 11.42
N HIS A 32 3.52 3.75 10.99
CA HIS A 32 4.05 4.92 11.69
C HIS A 32 4.22 6.07 10.70
N VAL A 33 3.94 7.29 11.17
CA VAL A 33 4.15 8.52 10.40
C VAL A 33 5.43 9.16 10.93
N PRO A 34 6.51 9.26 10.13
CA PRO A 34 7.74 9.89 10.58
C PRO A 34 7.52 11.37 10.91
N ASP A 35 8.14 11.85 11.99
CA ASP A 35 7.99 13.24 12.45
C ASP A 35 8.53 14.28 11.44
N ASP A 36 9.51 13.90 10.61
CA ASP A 36 10.11 14.75 9.59
C ASP A 36 9.35 14.74 8.26
N LEU A 37 8.25 13.98 8.18
CA LEU A 37 7.51 13.81 6.95
C LEU A 37 6.49 14.94 6.77
N LYS A 38 6.92 16.03 6.10
CA LYS A 38 5.99 16.95 5.44
C LYS A 38 5.47 16.29 4.16
N CYS A 39 4.32 15.63 4.27
CA CYS A 39 3.69 14.90 3.17
C CYS A 39 2.51 15.71 2.62
N ASP A 40 2.57 16.10 1.35
CA ASP A 40 1.40 16.62 0.61
C ASP A 40 0.48 15.49 0.10
N MET A 41 0.87 14.24 0.35
CA MET A 41 0.15 13.04 -0.06
C MET A 41 -0.59 12.43 1.14
N PRO A 42 -1.86 11.98 0.97
CA PRO A 42 -2.60 11.31 2.02
C PRO A 42 -1.89 10.08 2.59
N LEU A 43 -1.91 9.95 3.92
CA LEU A 43 -1.39 8.78 4.65
C LEU A 43 -2.54 8.03 5.33
N LEU A 44 -2.65 6.74 5.05
CA LEU A 44 -3.57 5.83 5.75
C LEU A 44 -2.79 5.10 6.85
N LYS A 45 -2.96 5.55 8.09
CA LYS A 45 -2.33 4.92 9.26
C LYS A 45 -3.10 3.65 9.64
N VAL A 46 -2.38 2.54 9.74
CA VAL A 46 -2.91 1.22 10.14
C VAL A 46 -2.02 0.59 11.21
N ALA A 47 -2.47 -0.49 11.84
CA ALA A 47 -1.61 -1.22 12.79
C ALA A 47 -0.50 -2.02 12.07
N SER A 48 -0.82 -2.63 10.93
CA SER A 48 0.08 -3.50 10.15
C SER A 48 -0.19 -3.30 8.65
N PRO A 49 0.76 -2.73 7.88
CA PRO A 49 0.60 -2.51 6.44
C PRO A 49 0.37 -3.81 5.65
N TYR A 50 1.00 -4.92 6.05
CA TYR A 50 0.83 -6.21 5.39
C TYR A 50 -0.54 -6.85 5.69
N ASP A 51 -1.07 -6.68 6.90
CA ASP A 51 -2.44 -7.12 7.20
C ASP A 51 -3.46 -6.29 6.43
N ALA A 52 -3.27 -4.97 6.36
CA ALA A 52 -4.09 -4.09 5.53
C ALA A 52 -4.04 -4.48 4.05
N LEU A 53 -2.86 -4.82 3.51
CA LEU A 53 -2.69 -5.33 2.15
C LEU A 53 -3.46 -6.64 1.93
N ARG A 54 -3.43 -7.56 2.90
CA ARG A 54 -4.17 -8.81 2.84
C ARG A 54 -5.68 -8.57 2.86
N ASP A 55 -6.17 -7.63 3.66
CA ASP A 55 -7.58 -7.27 3.70
C ASP A 55 -8.04 -6.58 2.41
N LEU A 56 -7.21 -5.71 1.83
CA LEU A 56 -7.44 -5.16 0.49
C LEU A 56 -7.54 -6.28 -0.56
N ALA A 57 -6.66 -7.28 -0.50
CA ALA A 57 -6.68 -8.42 -1.41
C ALA A 57 -7.94 -9.29 -1.24
N ARG A 58 -8.44 -9.46 0.00
CA ARG A 58 -9.73 -10.12 0.28
C ARG A 58 -10.90 -9.34 -0.31
N ALA A 59 -10.93 -8.02 -0.09
CA ALA A 59 -11.97 -7.14 -0.60
C ALA A 59 -11.98 -7.11 -2.15
N ALA A 60 -10.79 -7.09 -2.77
CA ALA A 60 -10.65 -7.17 -4.22
C ALA A 60 -11.18 -8.49 -4.78
N ARG A 61 -10.87 -9.63 -4.14
CA ARG A 61 -11.39 -10.96 -4.53
C ARG A 61 -12.92 -11.03 -4.42
N PHE A 62 -13.49 -10.48 -3.35
CA PHE A 62 -14.94 -10.47 -3.17
C PHE A 62 -15.66 -9.71 -4.30
N ARG A 63 -15.06 -8.62 -4.80
CA ARG A 63 -15.66 -7.78 -5.86
C ARG A 63 -15.33 -8.23 -7.29
N SER A 64 -14.36 -9.13 -7.50
CA SER A 64 -13.94 -9.49 -8.85
C SER A 64 -14.91 -10.43 -9.58
N HIS A 65 -15.75 -11.17 -8.83
CA HIS A 65 -16.62 -12.24 -9.35
C HIS A 65 -15.90 -13.30 -10.20
N ALA A 66 -14.56 -13.39 -10.09
CA ALA A 66 -13.76 -14.35 -10.84
C ALA A 66 -13.76 -15.73 -10.17
N THR A 67 -13.70 -16.80 -10.97
CA THR A 67 -13.40 -18.14 -10.47
C THR A 67 -11.91 -18.22 -10.12
N VAL A 68 -11.59 -18.45 -8.84
CA VAL A 68 -10.22 -18.52 -8.34
C VAL A 68 -9.85 -19.97 -8.04
N LEU A 69 -8.83 -20.49 -8.74
CA LEU A 69 -8.26 -21.82 -8.49
C LEU A 69 -6.89 -21.65 -7.83
N ALA A 70 -6.74 -22.19 -6.62
CA ALA A 70 -5.45 -22.27 -5.93
C ALA A 70 -4.84 -23.66 -6.14
N VAL A 71 -3.64 -23.71 -6.70
CA VAL A 71 -2.90 -24.96 -6.96
C VAL A 71 -1.67 -24.99 -6.06
N GLN A 72 -1.48 -26.09 -5.34
CA GLN A 72 -0.30 -26.35 -4.52
C GLN A 72 0.23 -27.75 -4.87
N GLY A 73 1.56 -27.90 -4.85
CA GLY A 73 2.28 -29.16 -4.91
C GLY A 73 3.34 -29.23 -3.81
#